data_AF-A0A2I2K919-F1
#
_entry.id   AF-A0A2I2K919-F1
#
_cell.length_a   1.000
_cell.length_b   1.000
_cell.length_c   1.000
_cell.angle_alpha   90.00
_cell.angle_beta   90.00
_cell.angle_gamma   90.00
#
_symmetry.space_group_name_H-M   'P 1'
#
loop_
_entity.id
_entity.type
_entity.pdbx_description
1 polymer ?
#
loop_
_entity_poly.entity_id
_entity_poly.type
_entity_poly.pdbx_seq_one_letter_code
_entity_poly.pdbx_strand_id
1 'polypeptide(L)'
;MIFFTALYSTVTKVLNSVLGDTDENRPHRLCKFLYLNIENCPPVYKYIEFSSEAAISIAIIYAFIKNGILIDHSTENVILAILVIYTVGVLTFLIIKKRPIGNKRDVFCEQLESFQPMISDFKKSDAYKEVLSVVEQIGDDFTSTEIESLKSDMRKQMLSICTFLKENAPSLSKDDIDYCLFALLGLKQVEMLKFFNVSYSTLRSRKNRIKEKMNEELYKIIFQE
;
A
#
# COMPACT_ATOMS: atom_id res chain seq x y z
N MET A 1 -4.81 -17.36 12.61
CA MET A 1 -6.10 -18.08 12.47
C MET A 1 -6.50 -18.83 13.75
N ILE A 2 -5.58 -19.53 14.42
CA ILE A 2 -5.83 -20.34 15.64
C ILE A 2 -6.37 -19.52 16.83
N PHE A 3 -5.94 -18.26 16.98
CA PHE A 3 -6.37 -17.37 18.08
C PHE A 3 -7.85 -16.96 17.97
N PHE A 4 -8.37 -16.77 16.76
CA PHE A 4 -9.76 -16.38 16.53
C PHE A 4 -10.73 -17.52 16.83
N THR A 5 -10.37 -18.76 16.49
CA THR A 5 -11.20 -19.93 16.79
C THR A 5 -11.27 -20.22 18.29
N ALA A 6 -10.16 -20.02 19.02
CA ALA A 6 -10.13 -20.14 20.47
C ALA A 6 -10.97 -19.04 21.15
N LEU A 7 -10.85 -17.80 20.69
CA LEU A 7 -11.61 -16.66 21.22
C LEU A 7 -13.12 -16.82 20.96
N TYR A 8 -13.50 -17.22 19.75
CA TYR A 8 -14.89 -17.49 19.40
C TYR A 8 -15.49 -18.60 20.27
N SER A 9 -14.75 -19.70 20.48
CA SER A 9 -15.18 -20.81 21.33
C SER A 9 -15.41 -20.37 22.78
N THR A 10 -14.52 -19.55 23.34
CA THR A 10 -14.63 -19.05 24.72
C THR A 10 -15.80 -18.08 24.88
N VAL A 11 -15.97 -17.13 23.96
CA VAL A 11 -17.08 -16.18 23.97
C VAL A 11 -18.44 -16.90 23.82
N THR A 12 -18.50 -17.92 22.96
CA THR A 12 -19.72 -18.72 22.76
C THR A 12 -20.08 -19.53 24.01
N LYS A 13 -19.08 -20.09 24.71
CA LYS A 13 -19.31 -20.82 25.98
C LYS A 13 -19.82 -19.91 27.09
N VAL A 14 -19.29 -18.70 27.20
CA VAL A 14 -19.72 -17.71 28.21
C VAL A 14 -21.12 -17.18 27.88
N LEU A 15 -21.43 -16.90 26.61
CA LEU A 15 -22.77 -16.52 26.19
C LEU A 15 -23.79 -17.64 26.44
N ASN A 16 -23.41 -18.90 26.22
CA ASN A 16 -24.26 -20.06 26.51
C ASN A 16 -24.50 -20.25 28.02
N SER A 17 -23.50 -19.99 28.86
CA SER A 17 -23.66 -20.11 30.33
C SER A 17 -24.50 -19.00 30.94
N VAL A 18 -24.51 -17.80 30.33
CA VAL A 18 -25.27 -16.64 30.82
C VAL A 18 -26.72 -16.64 30.34
N LEU A 19 -27.00 -17.20 29.16
CA LEU A 19 -28.33 -17.14 28.54
C LEU A 19 -29.21 -18.37 28.77
N GLY A 20 -28.69 -19.43 29.40
CA GLY A 20 -29.41 -20.69 29.61
C GLY A 20 -29.62 -21.47 28.32
N ASP A 21 -29.62 -22.80 28.42
CA ASP A 21 -29.75 -23.68 27.26
C ASP A 21 -31.22 -23.89 26.87
N THR A 22 -31.44 -23.99 25.55
CA THR A 22 -32.68 -24.39 24.83
C THR A 22 -33.79 -23.34 24.64
N ASP A 23 -33.71 -22.57 23.55
CA ASP A 23 -34.90 -22.12 22.78
C ASP A 23 -34.47 -21.68 21.36
N GLU A 24 -35.12 -22.21 20.31
CA GLU A 24 -34.82 -21.99 18.89
C GLU A 24 -35.04 -20.53 18.42
N ASN A 25 -35.62 -19.67 19.27
CA ASN A 25 -35.88 -18.25 18.97
C ASN A 25 -34.75 -17.27 19.34
N ARG A 26 -33.53 -17.80 19.57
CA ARG A 26 -32.34 -17.09 20.07
C ARG A 26 -31.94 -15.80 19.30
N PRO A 27 -31.89 -15.76 17.95
CA PRO A 27 -31.46 -14.58 17.21
C PRO A 27 -32.48 -13.43 17.29
N HIS A 28 -33.76 -13.78 17.34
CA HIS A 28 -34.84 -12.80 17.24
C HIS A 28 -35.02 -12.01 18.55
N ARG A 29 -34.80 -12.65 19.70
CA ARG A 29 -34.82 -11.98 21.01
C ARG A 29 -33.59 -11.08 21.23
N LEU A 30 -32.40 -11.51 20.80
CA LEU A 30 -31.18 -10.71 20.89
C LEU A 30 -31.32 -9.43 20.05
N CYS A 31 -31.79 -9.55 18.80
CA CYS A 31 -32.06 -8.41 17.94
C CYS A 31 -33.16 -7.50 18.52
N LYS A 32 -34.26 -8.06 19.05
CA LYS A 32 -35.36 -7.26 19.62
C LYS A 32 -34.95 -6.52 20.90
N PHE A 33 -34.12 -7.13 21.74
CA PHE A 33 -33.58 -6.50 22.95
C PHE A 33 -32.57 -5.39 22.62
N LEU A 34 -31.70 -5.60 21.63
CA LEU A 34 -30.77 -4.56 21.16
C LEU A 34 -31.52 -3.41 20.47
N TYR A 35 -32.53 -3.70 19.65
CA TYR A 35 -33.29 -2.70 18.90
C TYR A 35 -34.12 -1.78 19.81
N LEU A 36 -34.84 -2.36 20.80
CA LEU A 36 -35.68 -1.59 21.75
C LEU A 36 -34.89 -0.69 22.71
N ASN A 37 -33.61 -1.00 22.96
CA ASN A 37 -32.76 -0.23 23.87
C ASN A 37 -31.94 0.86 23.17
N ILE A 38 -31.73 0.76 21.85
CA ILE A 38 -31.02 1.77 21.06
C ILE A 38 -31.92 3.00 20.80
N GLU A 39 -33.23 2.82 20.58
CA GLU A 39 -34.16 3.94 20.33
C GLU A 39 -34.35 4.89 21.53
N ASN A 40 -33.99 4.47 22.73
CA ASN A 40 -34.17 5.25 23.97
C ASN A 40 -32.86 5.85 24.53
N CYS A 41 -31.77 5.88 23.75
CA CYS A 41 -30.52 6.53 24.17
C CYS A 41 -30.43 7.98 23.65
N PRO A 42 -30.04 8.96 24.50
CA PRO A 42 -29.81 10.34 24.06
C PRO A 42 -28.61 10.39 23.08
N PRO A 43 -28.48 11.46 22.27
CA PRO A 43 -27.52 11.50 21.18
C PRO A 43 -26.09 11.72 21.69
N VAL A 44 -25.47 10.65 22.19
CA VAL A 44 -24.03 10.60 22.56
C VAL A 44 -23.14 10.68 21.30
N TYR A 45 -23.72 10.55 20.11
CA TYR A 45 -23.04 10.62 18.81
C TYR A 45 -22.45 12.00 18.46
N LYS A 46 -22.69 13.05 19.25
CA LYS A 46 -22.30 14.42 18.87
C LYS A 46 -20.88 14.85 19.25
N TYR A 47 -20.11 14.02 19.99
CA TYR A 47 -18.81 14.44 20.51
C TYR A 47 -17.65 13.46 20.30
N ILE A 48 -17.83 12.35 19.58
CA ILE A 48 -16.73 11.40 19.37
C ILE A 48 -16.81 10.75 17.99
N GLU A 49 -15.84 11.08 17.11
CA GLU A 49 -15.58 10.33 15.87
C GLU A 49 -14.96 8.96 16.21
N PHE A 50 -15.78 8.04 16.70
CA PHE A 50 -15.43 6.63 16.75
C PHE A 50 -15.89 5.95 15.45
N SER A 51 -15.14 4.93 14.98
CA SER A 51 -15.69 4.02 13.97
C SER A 51 -17.01 3.44 14.51
N SER A 52 -17.96 3.19 13.61
CA SER A 52 -19.32 2.74 13.93
C SER A 52 -19.38 1.55 14.89
N GLU A 53 -18.32 0.75 14.95
CA GLU A 53 -18.19 -0.46 15.77
C GLU A 53 -17.91 -0.16 17.25
N ALA A 54 -17.09 0.85 17.56
CA ALA A 54 -16.78 1.23 18.95
C ALA A 54 -17.98 1.91 19.64
N ALA A 55 -18.79 2.66 18.89
CA ALA A 55 -20.02 3.26 19.38
C ALA A 55 -21.06 2.20 19.79
N ILE A 56 -21.16 1.10 19.04
CA ILE A 56 -22.05 -0.04 19.35
C ILE A 56 -21.61 -0.72 20.65
N SER A 57 -20.30 -0.92 20.84
CA SER A 57 -19.76 -1.55 22.06
C SER A 57 -20.04 -0.71 23.31
N ILE A 58 -19.87 0.62 23.23
CA ILE A 58 -20.17 1.53 24.34
C ILE A 58 -21.67 1.54 24.67
N ALA A 59 -22.53 1.54 23.65
CA ALA A 59 -23.98 1.50 23.85
C ALA A 59 -24.46 0.20 24.52
N ILE A 60 -23.87 -0.94 24.16
CA ILE A 60 -24.17 -2.23 24.79
C ILE A 60 -23.76 -2.21 26.26
N ILE A 61 -22.54 -1.78 26.59
CA ILE A 61 -22.05 -1.68 27.97
C ILE A 61 -22.95 -0.77 28.81
N TYR A 62 -23.33 0.39 28.26
CA TYR A 62 -24.23 1.33 28.93
C TYR A 62 -25.62 0.71 29.18
N ALA A 63 -26.17 -0.06 28.24
CA ALA A 63 -27.43 -0.76 28.41
C ALA A 63 -27.37 -1.84 29.50
N PHE A 64 -26.24 -2.54 29.66
CA PHE A 64 -26.05 -3.51 30.74
C PHE A 64 -25.93 -2.85 32.13
N ILE A 65 -25.25 -1.69 32.22
CA ILE A 65 -25.16 -0.89 33.46
C ILE A 65 -26.54 -0.38 33.87
N LYS A 66 -27.28 0.21 32.93
CA LYS A 66 -28.60 0.83 33.20
C LYS A 66 -29.66 -0.19 33.65
N ASN A 67 -29.57 -1.45 33.18
CA ASN A 67 -30.53 -2.49 33.51
C ASN A 67 -30.19 -3.29 34.79
N GLY A 68 -29.19 -2.88 35.57
CA GLY A 68 -28.93 -3.46 36.89
C GLY A 68 -28.39 -4.90 36.87
N ILE A 69 -27.93 -5.40 35.73
CA ILE A 69 -27.33 -6.73 35.56
C ILE A 69 -25.93 -6.82 36.24
N LEU A 70 -25.43 -5.69 36.73
CA LEU A 70 -24.04 -5.45 37.15
C LEU A 70 -23.79 -5.48 38.66
N ILE A 71 -24.70 -6.04 39.47
CA ILE A 71 -24.66 -5.96 40.93
C ILE A 71 -24.39 -7.32 41.59
N ASP A 72 -23.53 -8.16 41.00
CA ASP A 72 -23.00 -9.33 41.70
C ASP A 72 -21.47 -9.43 41.53
N HIS A 73 -20.75 -9.54 42.64
CA HIS A 73 -19.28 -9.55 42.72
C HIS A 73 -18.64 -10.70 41.92
N SER A 74 -19.40 -11.76 41.65
CA SER A 74 -19.00 -12.87 40.77
C SER A 74 -18.91 -12.44 39.30
N THR A 75 -19.82 -11.58 38.84
CA THR A 75 -19.93 -11.12 37.45
C THR A 75 -18.96 -9.98 37.14
N GLU A 76 -18.56 -9.22 38.16
CA GLU A 76 -17.61 -8.10 38.05
C GLU A 76 -16.25 -8.55 37.49
N ASN A 77 -15.73 -9.69 37.96
CA ASN A 77 -14.48 -10.28 37.48
C ASN A 77 -14.58 -10.79 36.03
N VAL A 78 -15.75 -11.32 35.63
CA VAL A 78 -15.99 -11.78 34.26
C VAL A 78 -16.06 -10.60 33.30
N ILE A 79 -16.69 -9.50 33.72
CA ILE A 79 -16.79 -8.27 32.92
C ILE A 79 -15.43 -7.58 32.80
N LEU A 80 -14.66 -7.50 33.89
CA LEU A 80 -13.27 -7.01 33.86
C LEU A 80 -12.41 -7.86 32.91
N ALA A 81 -12.56 -9.19 32.92
CA ALA A 81 -11.86 -10.06 31.99
C ALA A 81 -12.26 -9.79 30.53
N ILE A 82 -13.55 -9.57 30.24
CA ILE A 82 -14.03 -9.23 28.89
C ILE A 82 -13.49 -7.87 28.44
N LEU A 83 -13.48 -6.86 29.32
CA LEU A 83 -12.93 -5.53 29.03
C LEU A 83 -11.41 -5.57 28.82
N VAL A 84 -10.68 -6.37 29.59
CA VAL A 84 -9.23 -6.56 29.40
C VAL A 84 -8.96 -7.27 28.08
N ILE A 85 -9.71 -8.33 27.74
CA ILE A 85 -9.55 -9.04 26.47
C ILE A 85 -9.89 -8.13 25.28
N TYR A 86 -10.93 -7.31 25.40
CA TYR A 86 -11.31 -6.36 24.36
C TYR A 86 -10.30 -5.23 24.20
N THR A 87 -9.85 -4.61 25.30
CA THR A 87 -8.83 -3.54 25.26
C THR A 87 -7.52 -4.06 24.73
N VAL A 88 -7.06 -5.24 25.16
CA VAL A 88 -5.88 -5.90 24.61
C VAL A 88 -6.10 -6.18 23.13
N GLY A 89 -7.22 -6.80 22.73
CA GLY A 89 -7.51 -7.11 21.33
C GLY A 89 -7.58 -5.89 20.41
N VAL A 90 -8.19 -4.79 20.87
CA VAL A 90 -8.23 -3.51 20.16
C VAL A 90 -6.83 -2.90 20.10
N LEU A 91 -6.05 -2.94 21.18
CA LEU A 91 -4.65 -2.51 21.18
C LEU A 91 -3.81 -3.33 20.20
N THR A 92 -3.92 -4.67 20.19
CA THR A 92 -3.19 -5.52 19.23
C THR A 92 -3.65 -5.23 17.80
N PHE A 93 -4.94 -5.05 17.56
CA PHE A 93 -5.48 -4.69 16.25
C PHE A 93 -5.01 -3.31 15.79
N LEU A 94 -5.00 -2.32 16.68
CA LEU A 94 -4.47 -0.99 16.41
C LEU A 94 -2.96 -1.05 16.16
N ILE A 95 -2.19 -1.85 16.89
CA ILE A 95 -0.76 -2.07 16.65
C ILE A 95 -0.53 -2.78 15.30
N ILE A 96 -1.38 -3.73 14.92
CA ILE A 96 -1.33 -4.40 13.61
C ILE A 96 -1.70 -3.41 12.49
N LYS A 97 -2.70 -2.54 12.69
CA LYS A 97 -3.10 -1.49 11.74
C LYS A 97 -2.07 -0.34 11.68
N LYS A 98 -1.31 -0.15 12.77
CA LYS A 98 -0.22 0.82 12.90
C LYS A 98 1.13 0.24 12.47
N ARG A 99 1.23 -1.06 12.14
CA ARG A 99 2.31 -1.50 11.23
C ARG A 99 2.08 -0.71 9.94
N PRO A 100 3.08 0.06 9.47
CA PRO A 100 2.97 0.62 8.15
C PRO A 100 2.84 -0.56 7.21
N ILE A 101 1.67 -0.72 6.59
CA ILE A 101 1.60 -1.33 5.28
C ILE A 101 2.51 -0.41 4.46
N GLY A 102 3.75 -0.84 4.22
CA GLY A 102 4.77 0.02 3.62
C GLY A 102 4.16 0.79 2.46
N ASN A 103 4.26 2.11 2.50
CA ASN A 103 3.75 2.93 1.42
C ASN A 103 4.42 2.45 0.14
N LYS A 104 3.66 2.16 -0.92
CA LYS A 104 4.23 1.62 -2.17
C LYS A 104 5.33 2.54 -2.72
N ARG A 105 5.18 3.85 -2.49
CA ARG A 105 6.21 4.86 -2.75
C ARG A 105 7.51 4.55 -2.01
N ASP A 106 7.45 4.23 -0.72
CA ASP A 106 8.63 3.94 0.10
C ASP A 106 9.35 2.68 -0.40
N VAL A 107 8.57 1.66 -0.81
CA VAL A 107 9.11 0.42 -1.42
C VAL A 107 9.83 0.73 -2.75
N PHE A 108 9.22 1.54 -3.61
CA PHE A 108 9.87 1.93 -4.87
C PHE A 108 11.10 2.80 -4.67
N CYS A 109 11.07 3.72 -3.71
CA CYS A 109 12.23 4.53 -3.34
C CYS A 109 13.37 3.65 -2.83
N GLU A 110 13.11 2.73 -1.90
CA GLU A 110 14.12 1.81 -1.38
C GLU A 110 14.73 0.94 -2.50
N GLN A 111 13.90 0.42 -3.41
CA GLN A 111 14.42 -0.34 -4.55
C GLN A 111 15.25 0.51 -5.51
N LEU A 112 14.83 1.74 -5.83
CA LEU A 112 15.60 2.64 -6.69
C LEU A 112 16.89 3.14 -6.03
N GLU A 113 16.91 3.30 -4.71
CA GLU A 113 18.12 3.55 -3.92
C GLU A 113 19.09 2.37 -4.02
N SER A 114 18.58 1.14 -3.95
CA SER A 114 19.40 -0.06 -4.11
C SER A 114 20.08 -0.17 -5.49
N PHE A 115 19.53 0.49 -6.52
CA PHE A 115 20.11 0.56 -7.86
C PHE A 115 21.13 1.69 -8.06
N GLN A 116 21.30 2.60 -7.10
CA GLN A 116 22.23 3.72 -7.24
C GLN A 116 23.69 3.29 -7.50
N PRO A 117 24.24 2.24 -6.85
CA PRO A 117 25.58 1.75 -7.18
C PRO A 117 25.71 1.35 -8.65
N MET A 118 24.73 0.61 -9.19
CA MET A 118 24.70 0.20 -10.59
C MET A 118 24.60 1.39 -11.55
N ILE A 119 23.76 2.37 -11.24
CA ILE A 119 23.65 3.63 -12.01
C ILE A 119 24.99 4.37 -11.99
N SER A 120 25.61 4.51 -10.82
CA SER A 120 26.92 5.15 -10.63
C SER A 120 28.02 4.45 -11.41
N ASP A 121 28.06 3.11 -11.38
CA ASP A 121 29.06 2.32 -12.07
C ASP A 121 28.89 2.40 -13.59
N PHE A 122 27.65 2.35 -14.07
CA PHE A 122 27.36 2.59 -15.49
C PHE A 122 27.83 3.98 -15.93
N LYS A 123 27.61 5.02 -15.13
CA LYS A 123 28.09 6.39 -15.43
C LYS A 123 29.61 6.52 -15.55
N LYS A 124 30.38 5.56 -15.03
CA LYS A 124 31.85 5.52 -15.15
C LYS A 124 32.33 4.63 -16.31
N SER A 125 31.43 3.84 -16.89
CA SER A 125 31.74 2.93 -17.99
C SER A 125 32.06 3.67 -19.30
N ASP A 126 32.78 3.01 -20.20
CA ASP A 126 33.04 3.55 -21.53
C ASP A 126 31.75 3.66 -22.37
N ALA A 127 30.78 2.78 -22.15
CA ALA A 127 29.46 2.87 -22.78
C ALA A 127 28.75 4.19 -22.43
N TYR A 128 28.82 4.67 -21.19
CA TYR A 128 28.22 5.97 -20.85
C TYR A 128 28.97 7.14 -21.49
N LYS A 129 30.29 7.06 -21.66
CA LYS A 129 31.05 8.08 -22.42
C LYS A 129 30.60 8.14 -23.88
N GLU A 130 30.27 6.98 -24.47
CA GLU A 130 29.71 6.89 -25.82
C GLU A 130 28.28 7.47 -25.88
N VAL A 131 27.44 7.26 -24.85
CA VAL A 131 26.15 7.96 -24.75
C VAL A 131 26.34 9.48 -24.79
N LEU A 132 27.32 9.99 -24.03
CA LEU A 132 27.59 11.42 -23.97
C LEU A 132 28.13 11.96 -25.29
N SER A 133 29.00 11.22 -26.00
CA SER A 133 29.50 11.66 -27.31
C SER A 133 28.39 11.77 -28.36
N VAL A 134 27.40 10.86 -28.34
CA VAL A 134 26.18 10.94 -29.17
C VAL A 134 25.39 12.21 -28.87
N VAL A 135 25.26 12.56 -27.59
CA VAL A 135 24.48 13.73 -27.13
C VAL A 135 25.20 15.05 -27.41
N GLU A 136 26.53 15.06 -27.35
CA GLU A 136 27.35 16.26 -27.56
C GLU A 136 27.52 16.60 -29.04
N GLN A 137 27.51 15.59 -29.92
CA GLN A 137 27.67 15.82 -31.36
C GLN A 137 26.47 16.54 -32.00
N ILE A 138 26.77 17.26 -33.07
CA ILE A 138 25.82 17.98 -33.93
C ILE A 138 25.94 17.32 -35.32
N GLY A 139 25.19 16.24 -35.57
CA GLY A 139 25.20 15.53 -36.86
C GLY A 139 24.83 14.04 -36.78
N ASP A 140 24.49 13.42 -37.91
CA ASP A 140 24.10 12.00 -38.09
C ASP A 140 25.31 11.04 -38.14
N ASP A 141 26.34 11.26 -37.29
CA ASP A 141 27.56 10.44 -37.32
C ASP A 141 27.34 9.03 -36.75
N PHE A 142 26.29 8.83 -35.95
CA PHE A 142 25.94 7.52 -35.39
C PHE A 142 24.84 6.84 -36.20
N THR A 143 25.12 5.62 -36.63
CA THR A 143 24.14 4.76 -37.29
C THR A 143 23.09 4.25 -36.29
N SER A 144 21.91 3.90 -36.79
CA SER A 144 20.87 3.24 -36.00
C SER A 144 21.36 1.96 -35.32
N THR A 145 22.34 1.28 -35.92
CA THR A 145 22.93 0.04 -35.40
C THR A 145 23.83 0.31 -34.19
N GLU A 146 24.64 1.37 -34.22
CA GLU A 146 25.49 1.77 -33.09
C GLU A 146 24.63 2.21 -31.90
N ILE A 147 23.59 3.02 -32.15
CA ILE A 147 22.63 3.42 -31.11
C ILE A 147 21.91 2.20 -30.52
N GLU A 148 21.49 1.23 -31.33
CA GLU A 148 20.90 -0.02 -30.82
C GLU A 148 21.89 -0.87 -30.02
N SER A 149 23.16 -0.94 -30.43
CA SER A 149 24.21 -1.64 -29.70
C SER A 149 24.39 -1.02 -28.31
N LEU A 150 24.47 0.31 -28.25
CA LEU A 150 24.62 1.05 -27.01
C LEU A 150 23.43 0.86 -26.07
N LYS A 151 22.20 0.92 -26.58
CA LYS A 151 20.98 0.58 -25.82
C LYS A 151 20.99 -0.86 -25.33
N SER A 152 21.52 -1.79 -26.13
CA SER A 152 21.66 -3.20 -25.75
C SER A 152 22.63 -3.38 -24.59
N ASP A 153 23.79 -2.74 -24.64
CA ASP A 153 24.79 -2.85 -23.59
C ASP A 153 24.36 -2.16 -22.30
N MET A 154 23.67 -1.01 -22.41
CA MET A 154 23.01 -0.37 -21.27
C MET A 154 22.01 -1.31 -20.59
N ARG A 155 21.11 -1.95 -21.37
CA ARG A 155 20.14 -2.91 -20.82
C ARG A 155 20.80 -4.11 -20.14
N LYS A 156 21.91 -4.63 -20.68
CA LYS A 156 22.66 -5.73 -20.06
C LYS A 156 23.28 -5.32 -18.72
N GLN A 157 23.93 -4.16 -18.67
CA GLN A 157 24.58 -3.66 -17.46
C GLN A 157 23.56 -3.26 -16.38
N MET A 158 22.38 -2.78 -16.81
CA MET A 158 21.28 -2.35 -15.92
C MET A 158 20.12 -3.36 -15.89
N LEU A 159 20.42 -4.65 -16.02
CA LEU A 159 19.40 -5.70 -16.15
C LEU A 159 18.43 -5.74 -14.96
N SER A 160 18.93 -5.54 -13.73
CA SER A 160 18.08 -5.52 -12.54
C SER A 160 17.03 -4.41 -12.58
N ILE A 161 17.38 -3.24 -13.11
CA ILE A 161 16.43 -2.13 -13.30
C ILE A 161 15.42 -2.49 -14.40
N CYS A 162 15.88 -3.10 -15.49
CA CYS A 162 14.99 -3.55 -16.57
C CYS A 162 13.94 -4.55 -16.06
N THR A 163 14.37 -5.52 -15.25
CA THR A 163 13.49 -6.51 -14.62
C THR A 163 12.50 -5.84 -13.68
N PHE A 164 12.98 -4.94 -12.81
CA PHE A 164 12.12 -4.18 -11.91
C PHE A 164 11.05 -3.37 -12.65
N LEU A 165 11.41 -2.67 -13.73
CA LEU A 165 10.46 -1.93 -14.57
C LEU A 165 9.45 -2.87 -15.23
N LYS A 166 9.87 -4.06 -15.68
CA LYS A 166 8.98 -5.06 -16.28
C LYS A 166 8.03 -5.69 -15.29
N GLU A 167 8.47 -5.95 -14.07
CA GLU A 167 7.63 -6.50 -13.01
C GLU A 167 6.56 -5.50 -12.57
N ASN A 168 6.89 -4.21 -12.53
CA ASN A 168 5.99 -3.16 -12.03
C ASN A 168 5.21 -2.43 -13.14
N ALA A 169 5.61 -2.57 -14.41
CA ALA A 169 4.95 -2.00 -15.58
C ALA A 169 5.14 -2.91 -16.82
N PRO A 170 4.47 -4.07 -16.88
CA PRO A 170 4.73 -5.11 -17.89
C PRO A 170 4.44 -4.68 -19.34
N SER A 171 3.53 -3.71 -19.52
CA SER A 171 3.10 -3.17 -20.82
C SER A 171 4.08 -2.16 -21.44
N LEU A 172 5.17 -1.80 -20.73
CA LEU A 172 6.24 -0.99 -21.30
C LEU A 172 6.90 -1.72 -22.47
N SER A 173 7.03 -1.05 -23.62
CA SER A 173 7.82 -1.57 -24.73
C SER A 173 9.32 -1.49 -24.42
N LYS A 174 10.16 -2.13 -25.26
CA LYS A 174 11.62 -2.01 -25.16
C LYS A 174 12.07 -0.54 -25.18
N ASP A 175 11.52 0.23 -26.12
CA ASP A 175 11.74 1.67 -26.26
C ASP A 175 11.30 2.50 -25.05
N ASP A 176 10.24 2.07 -24.36
CA ASP A 176 9.77 2.71 -23.14
C ASP A 176 10.73 2.44 -21.96
N ILE A 177 11.31 1.23 -21.89
CA ILE A 177 12.33 0.86 -20.90
C ILE A 177 13.62 1.64 -21.15
N ASP A 178 14.10 1.70 -22.40
CA ASP A 178 15.27 2.48 -22.77
C ASP A 178 15.11 3.94 -22.32
N TYR A 179 13.93 4.54 -22.56
CA TYR A 179 13.63 5.90 -22.12
C TYR A 179 13.67 6.07 -20.59
N CYS A 180 13.12 5.11 -19.83
CA CYS A 180 13.19 5.15 -18.36
C CYS A 180 14.64 5.04 -17.85
N LEU A 181 15.48 4.20 -18.49
CA LEU A 181 16.89 4.06 -18.12
C LEU A 181 17.65 5.38 -18.33
N PHE A 182 17.47 6.04 -19.48
CA PHE A 182 18.09 7.35 -19.72
C PHE A 182 17.60 8.42 -18.74
N ALA A 183 16.33 8.40 -18.35
CA ALA A 183 15.81 9.29 -17.31
C ALA A 183 16.49 9.03 -15.95
N LEU A 184 16.66 7.77 -15.54
CA LEU A 184 17.37 7.39 -14.32
C LEU A 184 18.87 7.74 -14.35
N LEU A 185 19.47 7.75 -15.54
CA LEU A 185 20.83 8.27 -15.74
C LEU A 185 20.90 9.81 -15.61
N GLY A 186 19.76 10.49 -15.57
CA GLY A 186 19.67 11.94 -15.43
C GLY A 186 19.81 12.70 -16.75
N LEU A 187 19.61 12.03 -17.89
CA LEU A 187 19.60 12.73 -19.18
C LEU A 187 18.39 13.67 -19.23
N LYS A 188 18.68 14.94 -19.52
CA LYS A 188 17.69 16.00 -19.69
C LYS A 188 16.94 15.79 -21.00
N GLN A 189 15.78 16.45 -21.10
CA GLN A 189 14.94 16.37 -22.29
C GLN A 189 15.68 16.69 -23.60
N VAL A 190 16.55 17.70 -23.59
CA VAL A 190 17.34 18.08 -24.77
C VAL A 190 18.31 16.97 -25.19
N GLU A 191 18.92 16.30 -24.23
CA GLU A 191 19.86 15.20 -24.46
C GLU A 191 19.13 13.97 -24.99
N MET A 192 17.95 13.68 -24.42
CA MET A 192 17.06 12.63 -24.92
C MET A 192 16.59 12.90 -26.36
N LEU A 193 16.30 14.15 -26.74
CA LEU A 193 15.91 14.46 -28.12
C LEU A 193 17.02 14.13 -29.12
N LYS A 194 18.27 14.48 -28.77
CA LYS A 194 19.44 14.19 -29.60
C LYS A 194 19.70 12.70 -29.67
N PHE A 195 19.77 12.03 -28.51
CA PHE A 195 20.10 10.61 -28.45
C PHE A 195 19.10 9.73 -29.20
N PHE A 196 17.80 10.00 -29.04
CA PHE A 196 16.77 9.24 -29.74
C PHE A 196 16.54 9.73 -31.18
N ASN A 197 17.14 10.85 -31.58
CA ASN A 197 16.92 11.51 -32.87
C ASN A 197 15.42 11.67 -33.20
N VAL A 198 14.65 12.22 -32.26
CA VAL A 198 13.20 12.42 -32.40
C VAL A 198 12.79 13.86 -32.13
N SER A 199 11.64 14.24 -32.67
CA SER A 199 11.02 15.53 -32.37
C SER A 199 10.51 15.61 -30.94
N TYR A 200 10.35 16.85 -30.45
CA TYR A 200 9.76 17.14 -29.14
C TYR A 200 8.36 16.51 -28.95
N SER A 201 7.51 16.58 -29.98
CA SER A 201 6.16 16.00 -29.92
C SER A 201 6.19 14.48 -29.77
N THR A 202 7.10 13.81 -30.47
CA THR A 202 7.32 12.36 -30.34
C THR A 202 7.81 11.99 -28.96
N LEU A 203 8.78 12.74 -28.42
CA LEU A 203 9.32 12.50 -27.08
C LEU A 203 8.25 12.72 -25.99
N ARG A 204 7.45 13.78 -26.11
CA ARG A 204 6.33 14.07 -25.20
C ARG A 204 5.26 12.98 -25.26
N SER A 205 4.90 12.53 -26.46
CA SER A 205 3.94 11.44 -26.66
C SER A 205 4.44 10.14 -26.02
N ARG A 206 5.75 9.84 -26.15
CA ARG A 206 6.39 8.70 -25.48
C ARG A 206 6.27 8.82 -23.95
N LYS A 207 6.60 9.97 -23.36
CA LYS A 207 6.49 10.18 -21.91
C LYS A 207 5.05 10.01 -21.40
N ASN A 208 4.06 10.53 -22.12
CA ASN A 208 2.64 10.36 -21.79
C ASN A 208 2.22 8.89 -21.85
N ARG A 209 2.60 8.18 -22.92
CA ARG A 209 2.34 6.75 -23.07
C ARG A 209 2.96 5.92 -21.95
N ILE A 210 4.15 6.30 -21.49
CA ILE A 210 4.80 5.65 -20.33
C ILE A 210 3.97 5.89 -19.07
N LYS A 211 3.54 7.13 -18.82
CA LYS A 211 2.67 7.48 -17.68
C LYS A 211 1.40 6.64 -17.63
N GLU A 212 0.77 6.38 -18.78
CA GLU A 212 -0.45 5.55 -18.87
C GLU A 212 -0.20 4.06 -18.58
N LYS A 213 1.05 3.59 -18.70
CA LYS A 213 1.44 2.18 -18.58
C LYS A 213 2.01 1.79 -17.22
N MET A 214 2.30 2.75 -16.35
CA MET A 214 2.95 2.51 -15.06
C MET A 214 2.21 3.19 -13.91
N ASN A 215 2.49 2.74 -12.68
CA ASN A 215 1.95 3.36 -11.49
C ASN A 215 2.44 4.81 -11.33
N GLU A 216 1.55 5.69 -10.85
CA GLU A 216 1.86 7.12 -10.67
C GLU A 216 3.06 7.35 -9.75
N GLU A 217 3.20 6.60 -8.67
CA GLU A 217 4.33 6.74 -7.73
C GLU A 217 5.65 6.35 -8.41
N LEU A 218 5.67 5.23 -9.12
CA LEU A 218 6.86 4.80 -9.87
C LEU A 218 7.24 5.82 -10.94
N TYR A 219 6.25 6.35 -11.67
CA TYR A 219 6.46 7.40 -12.66
C TYR A 219 7.10 8.65 -12.03
N LYS A 220 6.55 9.13 -10.91
CA LYS A 220 7.08 10.30 -10.20
C LYS A 220 8.51 10.10 -9.73
N ILE A 221 8.87 8.91 -9.25
CA ILE A 221 10.24 8.63 -8.80
C ILE A 221 11.23 8.58 -9.98
N ILE A 222 10.86 7.92 -11.09
CA ILE A 222 11.73 7.83 -12.29
C ILE A 222 11.97 9.20 -12.92
N PHE A 223 10.91 9.99 -13.07
CA PHE A 223 10.96 11.27 -13.80
C PHE A 223 11.12 12.50 -12.89
N GLN A 224 11.16 12.32 -11.57
CA GLN A 224 11.27 13.39 -10.57
C GLN A 224 10.18 14.47 -10.72
N GLU A 225 8.92 14.03 -10.96
CA GLU A 225 7.71 14.88 -11.15
C GLU A 225 6.69 14.75 -10.02
#